data_AF-C6PZG7-F1
#
_entry.id   AF-C6PZG7-F1
#
_cell.length_a   1.000
_cell.length_b   1.000
_cell.length_c   1.000
_cell.angle_alpha   90.00
_cell.angle_beta   90.00
_cell.angle_gamma   90.00
#
_symmetry.space_group_name_H-M   'P 1'
#
loop_
_entity.id
_entity.type
_entity.pdbx_description
1 polymer ?
#
loop_
_entity_poly.entity_id
_entity_poly.type
_entity_poly.pdbx_seq_one_letter_code
_entity_poly.pdbx_strand_id
1 'polypeptide(L)'
;MKNRNKFLMILGIIGPGLITANAGNDAGGVATYSVVGAHYGYSMLWGMFVIAIGLAVIQEMNARMAVVTGKGLSDLIRERFGVKWVFFCYDCTYNCKFRCMYR
;
A
#
# COMPACT_ATOMS: atom_id res chain seq x y z
N MET A 1 -21.65 -29.54 2.45
CA MET A 1 -20.52 -29.04 3.27
C MET A 1 -19.23 -28.72 2.50
N LYS A 2 -18.97 -29.27 1.29
CA LYS A 2 -17.74 -29.00 0.51
C LYS A 2 -17.58 -27.54 0.03
N ASN A 3 -18.69 -26.79 -0.11
CA ASN A 3 -18.68 -25.40 -0.59
C ASN A 3 -18.33 -24.35 0.49
N ARG A 4 -18.70 -24.59 1.75
CA ARG A 4 -18.45 -23.61 2.84
C ARG A 4 -16.96 -23.43 3.11
N ASN A 5 -16.18 -24.51 3.00
CA ASN A 5 -14.73 -24.47 3.21
C ASN A 5 -13.98 -23.76 2.07
N LYS A 6 -14.48 -23.87 0.82
CA LYS A 6 -13.94 -23.13 -0.32
C LYS A 6 -14.17 -21.62 -0.18
N PHE A 7 -15.37 -21.23 0.23
CA PHE A 7 -15.71 -19.83 0.47
C PHE A 7 -14.84 -19.22 1.57
N LEU A 8 -14.67 -19.93 2.70
CA LEU A 8 -13.80 -19.50 3.79
C LEU A 8 -12.32 -19.41 3.37
N MET A 9 -11.83 -20.33 2.53
CA MET A 9 -10.47 -20.23 1.96
C MET A 9 -10.30 -18.99 1.08
N ILE A 10 -11.28 -18.70 0.21
CA ILE A 10 -11.24 -17.52 -0.66
C ILE A 10 -11.17 -16.23 0.17
N LEU A 11 -11.97 -16.14 1.24
CA LEU A 11 -11.90 -14.99 2.16
C LEU A 11 -10.54 -14.87 2.85
N GLY A 12 -9.91 -15.99 3.21
CA GLY A 12 -8.56 -16.00 3.78
C GLY A 12 -7.48 -15.48 2.82
N ILE A 13 -7.62 -15.76 1.52
CA ILE A 13 -6.67 -15.30 0.48
C ILE A 13 -6.90 -13.82 0.14
N ILE A 14 -8.14 -13.35 0.16
CA ILE A 14 -8.49 -11.94 -0.12
C ILE A 14 -8.07 -11.01 1.01
N GLY A 15 -8.03 -11.50 2.25
CA GLY A 15 -7.74 -10.72 3.46
C GLY A 15 -6.51 -9.80 3.35
N PRO A 16 -5.31 -10.32 3.04
CA PRO A 16 -4.10 -9.49 2.91
C PRO A 16 -4.23 -8.37 1.86
N GLY A 17 -4.91 -8.66 0.74
CA GLY A 17 -5.16 -7.67 -0.32
C GLY A 17 -6.07 -6.54 0.18
N LEU A 18 -7.15 -6.89 0.89
CA LEU A 18 -8.09 -5.90 1.45
C LEU A 18 -7.43 -5.03 2.53
N ILE A 19 -6.61 -5.62 3.41
CA ILE A 19 -5.85 -4.88 4.43
C ILE A 19 -4.93 -3.86 3.75
N THR A 20 -4.23 -4.27 2.70
CA THR A 20 -3.28 -3.37 2.03
C THR A 20 -3.98 -2.28 1.22
N ALA A 21 -5.13 -2.58 0.61
CA ALA A 21 -5.97 -1.58 -0.06
C ALA A 21 -6.43 -0.48 0.90
N ASN A 22 -6.89 -0.85 2.11
CA ASN A 22 -7.30 0.12 3.11
C ASN A 22 -6.11 0.88 3.71
N ALA A 23 -4.96 0.23 3.90
CA ALA A 23 -3.75 0.88 4.39
C ALA A 23 -3.23 1.97 3.43
N GLY A 24 -3.51 1.86 2.13
CA GLY A 24 -3.22 2.88 1.13
C GLY A 24 -4.16 4.09 1.16
N ASN A 25 -5.30 3.99 1.84
CA ASN A 25 -6.35 5.00 1.87
C ASN A 25 -6.38 5.73 3.23
N ASP A 26 -5.23 6.24 3.64
CA ASP A 26 -5.09 6.99 4.88
C ASP A 26 -5.58 8.45 4.76
N ALA A 27 -5.61 9.17 5.88
CA ALA A 27 -6.10 10.55 5.93
C ALA A 27 -5.37 11.50 4.96
N GLY A 28 -4.06 11.31 4.77
CA GLY A 28 -3.27 12.09 3.81
C GLY A 28 -3.71 11.84 2.36
N GLY A 29 -3.99 10.58 1.99
CA GLY A 29 -4.55 10.25 0.69
C GLY A 29 -5.93 10.89 0.46
N VAL A 30 -6.84 10.75 1.42
CA VAL A 30 -8.20 11.31 1.32
C VAL A 30 -8.17 12.84 1.20
N ALA A 31 -7.33 13.52 1.99
CA ALA A 31 -7.16 14.97 1.88
C ALA A 31 -6.66 15.37 0.48
N THR A 32 -5.65 14.67 -0.03
CA THR A 32 -5.06 14.96 -1.35
C THR A 32 -6.08 14.81 -2.47
N TYR A 33 -6.81 13.69 -2.53
CA TYR A 33 -7.80 13.47 -3.58
C TYR A 33 -8.98 14.42 -3.47
N SER A 34 -9.36 14.84 -2.25
CA SER A 34 -10.42 15.84 -2.03
C SER A 34 -10.00 17.23 -2.54
N VAL A 35 -8.78 17.67 -2.23
CA VAL A 35 -8.23 18.96 -2.70
C VAL A 35 -8.07 18.95 -4.22
N VAL A 36 -7.50 17.88 -4.78
CA VAL A 36 -7.35 17.74 -6.24
C VAL A 36 -8.72 17.72 -6.92
N GLY A 37 -9.71 17.02 -6.36
CA GLY A 37 -11.08 16.99 -6.88
C GLY A 37 -11.77 18.37 -6.83
N ALA A 38 -11.54 19.14 -5.76
CA ALA A 38 -12.09 20.49 -5.64
C ALA A 38 -11.49 21.47 -6.66
N HIS A 39 -10.18 21.35 -6.95
CA HIS A 39 -9.50 22.27 -7.87
C HIS A 39 -9.61 21.87 -9.35
N TYR A 40 -9.53 20.58 -9.67
CA TYR A 40 -9.44 20.09 -11.05
C TYR A 40 -10.70 19.36 -11.55
N GLY A 41 -11.72 19.21 -10.69
CA GLY A 41 -12.94 18.47 -11.02
C GLY A 41 -12.61 17.06 -11.50
N TYR A 42 -13.23 16.64 -12.62
CA TYR A 42 -13.02 15.31 -13.20
C TYR A 42 -11.79 15.20 -14.11
N SER A 43 -11.05 16.28 -14.35
CA SER A 43 -9.94 16.30 -15.32
C SER A 43 -8.78 15.39 -14.90
N MET A 44 -8.64 15.09 -13.60
CA MET A 44 -7.56 14.24 -13.07
C MET A 44 -7.94 12.76 -12.87
N LEU A 45 -9.15 12.32 -13.27
CA LEU A 45 -9.53 10.91 -13.07
C LEU A 45 -8.67 9.92 -13.84
N TRP A 46 -8.11 10.31 -14.99
CA TRP A 46 -7.24 9.42 -15.75
C TRP A 46 -5.97 9.04 -14.96
N GLY A 47 -5.50 9.92 -14.07
CA GLY A 47 -4.36 9.66 -13.19
C GLY A 47 -4.61 8.48 -12.24
N MET A 48 -5.86 8.28 -11.82
CA MET A 48 -6.26 7.13 -10.98
C MET A 48 -6.00 5.80 -11.67
N PHE A 49 -6.18 5.73 -12.99
CA PHE A 49 -5.92 4.51 -13.77
C PHE A 49 -4.42 4.20 -13.83
N VAL A 50 -3.59 5.22 -14.04
CA VAL A 50 -2.12 5.07 -14.07
C VAL A 50 -1.60 4.63 -12.71
N ILE A 51 -2.08 5.26 -11.63
CA ILE A 51 -1.70 4.90 -10.26
C ILE A 51 -2.15 3.47 -9.93
N ALA A 52 -3.36 3.06 -10.33
CA ALA A 52 -3.86 1.71 -10.10
C ALA A 52 -2.97 0.64 -10.75
N ILE A 53 -2.52 0.85 -12.00
CA ILE A 53 -1.59 -0.07 -12.68
C ILE A 53 -0.25 -0.12 -11.94
N GLY A 54 0.31 1.03 -11.57
CA GLY A 54 1.56 1.09 -10.82
C GLY A 54 1.49 0.35 -9.49
N LEU A 55 0.41 0.56 -8.73
CA LEU A 55 0.16 -0.14 -7.49
C LEU A 55 0.00 -1.65 -7.70
N ALA A 56 -0.75 -2.08 -8.73
CA ALA A 56 -0.91 -3.51 -9.02
C ALA A 56 0.45 -4.21 -9.25
N VAL A 57 1.35 -3.58 -10.02
CA VAL A 57 2.70 -4.12 -10.27
C VAL A 57 3.51 -4.21 -8.98
N ILE A 58 3.51 -3.14 -8.17
CA ILE A 58 4.25 -3.12 -6.90
C ILE A 58 3.71 -4.19 -5.94
N GLN A 59 2.39 -4.36 -5.88
CA GLN A 59 1.75 -5.33 -5.00
C GLN A 59 2.03 -6.77 -5.41
N GLU A 60 2.01 -7.09 -6.70
CA GLU A 60 2.44 -8.38 -7.22
C GLU A 60 3.90 -8.67 -6.89
N MET A 61 4.79 -7.69 -7.06
CA MET A 61 6.21 -7.84 -6.71
C MET A 61 6.40 -8.10 -5.22
N ASN A 62 5.71 -7.35 -4.36
CA ASN A 62 5.75 -7.52 -2.91
C ASN A 62 5.20 -8.88 -2.48
N ALA A 63 4.08 -9.30 -3.07
CA ALA A 63 3.47 -10.59 -2.80
C ALA A 63 4.41 -11.75 -3.20
N ARG A 64 4.98 -11.68 -4.40
CA ARG A 64 5.94 -12.68 -4.90
C ARG A 64 7.18 -12.75 -4.01
N MET A 65 7.72 -11.60 -3.61
CA MET A 65 8.87 -11.54 -2.71
C MET A 65 8.53 -12.14 -1.33
N ALA A 66 7.38 -11.80 -0.75
CA ALA A 66 6.94 -12.31 0.54
C ALA A 66 6.72 -13.83 0.53
N VAL A 67 6.15 -14.37 -0.55
CA VAL A 67 5.95 -15.83 -0.72
C VAL A 67 7.28 -16.57 -0.86
N VAL A 68 8.25 -16.01 -1.61
CA VAL A 68 9.55 -16.66 -1.85
C VAL A 68 10.45 -16.61 -0.62
N THR A 69 10.46 -15.48 0.09
CA THR A 69 11.41 -15.26 1.21
C THR A 69 10.81 -15.57 2.58
N GLY A 70 9.47 -15.61 2.70
CA GLY A 70 8.76 -15.71 3.97
C GLY A 70 8.90 -14.46 4.86
N LYS A 71 9.40 -13.34 4.33
CA LYS A 71 9.74 -12.12 5.08
C LYS A 71 9.11 -10.88 4.46
N GLY A 72 8.85 -9.87 5.29
CA GLY A 72 8.42 -8.56 4.82
C GLY A 72 9.56 -7.75 4.21
N LEU A 73 9.23 -6.71 3.45
CA LEU A 73 10.22 -5.80 2.84
C LEU A 73 11.13 -5.16 3.91
N SER A 74 10.56 -4.76 5.05
CA SER A 74 11.30 -4.17 6.17
C SER A 74 12.33 -5.12 6.77
N ASP A 75 12.01 -6.41 6.87
CA ASP A 75 12.91 -7.41 7.42
C ASP A 75 14.07 -7.70 6.46
N LEU A 76 13.78 -7.75 5.15
CA LEU A 76 14.80 -7.88 4.12
C LEU A 76 15.75 -6.67 4.08
N ILE A 77 15.22 -5.45 4.23
CA ILE A 77 16.06 -4.25 4.33
C ILE A 77 16.93 -4.32 5.59
N ARG A 78 16.35 -4.74 6.72
CA ARG A 78 17.09 -4.89 7.98
C ARG A 78 18.24 -5.89 7.85
N GLU A 79 18.02 -7.00 7.17
CA GLU A 79 19.02 -8.05 6.98
C GLU A 79 20.13 -7.67 6.00
N ARG A 80 19.81 -6.92 4.94
CA ARG A 80 20.77 -6.55 3.89
C ARG A 80 21.54 -5.26 4.18
N PHE A 81 20.86 -4.26 4.73
CA PHE A 81 21.41 -2.92 4.91
C PHE A 81 21.58 -2.53 6.38
N GLY A 82 20.88 -3.21 7.31
CA GLY A 82 20.95 -2.94 8.75
C GLY A 82 19.84 -2.03 9.25
N VAL A 83 19.74 -1.92 10.58
CA VAL A 83 18.62 -1.25 11.28
C VAL A 83 18.55 0.26 11.00
N LYS A 84 19.69 0.92 10.77
CA LYS A 84 19.75 2.37 10.51
C LYS A 84 18.96 2.77 9.27
N TRP A 85 19.04 1.98 8.20
CA TRP A 85 18.33 2.26 6.95
C TRP A 85 16.83 2.03 7.07
N VAL A 86 16.44 1.01 7.84
CA VAL A 86 15.03 0.76 8.15
C VAL A 86 14.44 1.96 8.90
N PHE A 87 15.13 2.44 9.93
CA PHE A 87 14.69 3.62 10.69
C PHE A 87 14.60 4.87 9.81
N PHE A 88 15.59 5.09 8.94
CA PHE A 88 15.57 6.19 7.99
C PHE A 88 14.37 6.13 7.03
N CYS A 89 14.08 4.96 6.46
CA CYS A 89 12.92 4.78 5.57
C CYS A 89 11.60 5.06 6.29
N TYR A 90 11.44 4.56 7.51
CA TYR A 90 10.26 4.85 8.32
C TYR A 90 10.15 6.34 8.61
N ASP A 91 11.19 6.96 9.16
CA ASP A 91 11.19 8.38 9.53
C ASP A 91 10.87 9.28 8.33
N CYS A 92 11.51 9.03 7.17
CA CYS A 92 11.24 9.76 5.94
C CYS A 92 9.76 9.66 5.52
N THR A 93 9.17 8.47 5.63
CA THR A 93 7.76 8.24 5.29
C THR A 93 6.82 8.95 6.27
N TYR A 94 7.11 8.89 7.57
CA TYR A 94 6.34 9.58 8.59
C TYR A 94 6.43 11.10 8.42
N ASN A 95 7.63 11.65 8.24
CA ASN A 95 7.85 13.07 8.03
C ASN A 95 7.13 13.58 6.77
N CYS A 96 7.20 12.84 5.65
CA CYS A 96 6.48 13.23 4.43
C CYS A 96 4.97 13.24 4.64
N LYS A 97 4.40 12.21 5.30
CA LYS A 97 2.97 12.16 5.61
C LYS A 97 2.54 13.29 6.55
N PHE A 98 3.29 13.52 7.63
CA PHE A 98 2.98 14.58 8.58
C PHE A 98 3.05 15.95 7.93
N ARG A 99 4.06 16.19 7.09
CA ARG A 99 4.24 17.47 6.38
C ARG A 99 3.10 17.75 5.40
N CYS A 100 2.56 16.72 4.74
CA CYS A 100 1.42 16.85 3.83
C CYS A 100 0.07 16.99 4.55
N MET A 101 -0.06 16.51 5.80
CA MET A 101 -1.34 16.55 6.52
C MET A 101 -1.52 17.82 7.35
N TYR A 102 -0.44 18.45 7.82
CA TYR A 102 -0.47 19.67 8.62
C TYR A 102 -0.23 20.97 7.81
N ARG A 103 -0.33 20.90 6.48
CA ARG A 103 -0.21 22.05 5.58
C ARG A 103 -1.41 22.12 4.66
#